data_AF-A0AA36DNV4-F1
#
_entry.id   AF-A0AA36DNV4-F1
#
_cell.length_a   1.000
_cell.length_b   1.000
_cell.length_c   1.000
_cell.angle_alpha   90.00
_cell.angle_beta   90.00
_cell.angle_gamma   90.00
#
_symmetry.space_group_name_H-M   'P 1'
#
loop_
_entity.id
_entity.type
_entity.pdbx_description
1 polymer ?
#
loop_
_entity_poly.entity_id
_entity_poly.type
_entity_poly.pdbx_seq_one_letter_code
_entity_poly.pdbx_strand_id
1 'polypeptide(L)'
;MKSSPLLLAALLVGVHGKMQNITVKGFTVCREEVMPGVQVELWQRHLCFPDRLLDTMVTSKNGRFIVKGREDDSLHYQTFLKFTHTCNVAWVCRRVTELGIPESEIGTVYDLSAVVLTGMSEVDRLQCFEMTTSRHCREL
;
A
#
# COMPACT_ATOMS: atom_id res chain seq x y z
N MET A 1 39.66 32.77 -42.41
CA MET A 1 38.26 32.42 -42.08
C MET A 1 38.31 31.38 -40.96
N LYS A 2 37.98 31.76 -39.71
CA LYS A 2 38.03 30.89 -38.53
C LYS A 2 36.59 30.53 -38.15
N SER A 3 36.14 29.34 -38.50
CA SER A 3 34.86 28.78 -38.03
C SER A 3 35.09 28.13 -36.65
N SER A 4 34.54 28.75 -35.62
CA SER A 4 34.49 28.22 -34.25
C SER A 4 33.36 27.19 -34.15
N PRO A 5 33.60 25.97 -33.65
CA PRO A 5 32.52 25.01 -33.43
C PRO A 5 31.82 25.35 -32.11
N LEU A 6 30.52 25.65 -32.19
CA LEU A 6 29.64 25.69 -31.02
C LEU A 6 29.61 24.30 -30.38
N LEU A 7 30.17 24.19 -29.17
CA LEU A 7 29.99 23.05 -28.28
C LEU A 7 28.52 22.96 -27.86
N LEU A 8 27.75 22.05 -28.47
CA LEU A 8 26.50 21.55 -27.89
C LEU A 8 26.86 20.69 -26.66
N ALA A 9 26.93 21.32 -25.49
CA ALA A 9 26.93 20.59 -24.23
C ALA A 9 25.51 20.10 -23.95
N ALA A 10 25.22 18.84 -24.32
CA ALA A 10 24.01 18.17 -23.88
C ALA A 10 24.08 17.96 -22.36
N LEU A 11 23.33 18.75 -21.59
CA LEU A 11 23.11 18.50 -20.17
C LEU A 11 22.28 17.22 -20.01
N LEU A 12 22.95 16.10 -19.81
CA LEU A 12 22.34 14.91 -19.22
C LEU A 12 22.11 15.22 -17.73
N VAL A 13 20.93 15.75 -17.40
CA VAL A 13 20.49 15.79 -16.00
C VAL A 13 20.16 14.36 -15.61
N GLY A 14 21.15 13.66 -15.02
CA GLY A 14 20.96 12.32 -14.49
C GLY A 14 20.02 12.37 -13.30
N VAL A 15 18.82 11.85 -13.46
CA VAL A 15 17.87 11.69 -12.37
C VAL A 15 18.42 10.60 -11.44
N HIS A 16 19.05 11.00 -10.34
CA HIS A 16 19.51 10.08 -9.30
C HIS A 16 18.41 9.98 -8.24
N GLY A 17 17.76 8.83 -8.18
CA GLY A 17 16.91 8.49 -7.06
C GLY A 17 17.75 8.21 -5.81
N LYS A 18 17.36 8.81 -4.67
CA LYS A 18 17.99 8.52 -3.38
C LYS A 18 17.31 7.28 -2.79
N MET A 19 18.08 6.23 -2.54
CA MET A 19 17.62 5.06 -1.79
C MET A 19 17.12 5.51 -0.40
N GLN A 20 15.86 5.25 -0.10
CA GLN A 20 15.20 5.56 1.17
C GLN A 20 14.53 4.31 1.73
N ASN A 21 14.59 4.15 3.05
CA ASN A 21 13.93 3.03 3.74
C ASN A 21 12.56 3.48 4.23
N ILE A 22 11.56 2.63 4.11
CA ILE A 22 10.22 2.86 4.65
C ILE A 22 9.97 1.79 5.69
N THR A 23 9.70 2.19 6.93
CA THR A 23 9.31 1.26 7.99
C THR A 23 8.05 1.78 8.65
N VAL A 24 6.97 1.01 8.55
CA VAL A 24 5.69 1.36 9.19
C VAL A 24 5.29 0.27 10.17
N LYS A 25 4.86 0.67 11.35
CA LYS A 25 4.36 -0.22 12.40
C LYS A 25 3.07 0.30 13.01
N GLY A 26 2.34 -0.61 13.64
CA GLY A 26 1.11 -0.29 14.36
C GLY A 26 0.37 -1.55 14.77
N PHE A 27 -0.89 -1.41 15.13
CA PHE A 27 -1.83 -2.52 15.31
C PHE A 27 -3.21 -2.20 14.74
N THR A 28 -3.89 -3.21 14.21
CA THR A 28 -5.22 -3.07 13.62
C THR A 28 -6.31 -3.32 14.66
N VAL A 29 -7.37 -2.50 14.58
CA VAL A 29 -8.54 -2.58 15.45
C VAL A 29 -9.81 -2.60 14.59
N CYS A 30 -10.73 -3.49 14.93
CA CYS A 30 -12.09 -3.51 14.40
C CYS A 30 -13.04 -3.14 15.53
N ARG A 31 -13.67 -1.96 15.45
CA ARG A 31 -14.43 -1.35 16.55
C ARG A 31 -13.54 -1.13 17.78
N GLU A 32 -13.63 -1.99 18.79
CA GLU A 32 -12.89 -1.92 20.05
C GLU A 32 -11.96 -3.12 20.26
N GLU A 33 -11.90 -4.05 19.30
CA GLU A 33 -11.11 -5.28 19.42
C GLU A 33 -9.92 -5.28 18.47
N VAL A 34 -8.76 -5.74 18.97
CA VAL A 34 -7.59 -5.97 18.12
C VAL A 34 -7.92 -7.03 17.08
N MET A 35 -7.51 -6.78 15.84
CA MET A 35 -7.86 -7.65 14.73
C MET A 35 -6.62 -8.38 14.20
N PRO A 36 -6.42 -9.66 14.54
CA PRO A 36 -5.35 -10.47 13.97
C PRO A 36 -5.69 -10.94 12.55
N GLY A 37 -4.70 -11.42 11.80
CA GLY A 37 -4.93 -12.06 10.49
C GLY A 37 -5.28 -11.10 9.36
N VAL A 38 -5.17 -9.78 9.58
CA VAL A 38 -5.28 -8.76 8.53
C VAL A 38 -4.03 -8.79 7.65
N GLN A 39 -4.22 -8.87 6.32
CA GLN A 39 -3.14 -8.72 5.35
C GLN A 39 -2.81 -7.24 5.19
N VAL A 40 -1.54 -6.91 5.40
CA VAL A 40 -1.00 -5.55 5.31
C VAL A 40 0.04 -5.53 4.20
N GLU A 41 -0.15 -4.66 3.23
CA GLU A 41 0.74 -4.51 2.09
C GLU A 41 1.24 -3.08 2.01
N LEU A 42 2.54 -2.91 1.78
CA LEU A 42 3.15 -1.62 1.52
C LEU A 42 3.28 -1.42 0.02
N TRP A 43 2.63 -0.38 -0.48
CA TRP A 43 2.55 -0.08 -1.91
C TRP A 43 3.13 1.27 -2.24
N GLN A 44 3.59 1.36 -3.48
CA GLN A 44 4.14 2.55 -4.10
C GLN A 44 3.32 2.89 -5.35
N ARG A 45 2.76 4.10 -5.41
CA ARG A 45 2.06 4.64 -6.57
C ARG A 45 2.99 5.54 -7.38
N HIS A 46 2.91 5.40 -8.70
CA HIS A 46 3.68 6.18 -9.67
C HIS A 46 2.74 6.95 -10.59
N LEU A 47 3.23 8.03 -11.20
CA LEU A 47 2.43 8.85 -12.13
C LEU A 47 2.13 8.14 -13.46
N CYS A 48 3.09 7.39 -13.99
CA CYS A 48 3.05 6.85 -15.35
C CYS A 48 3.21 5.32 -15.42
N PHE A 49 3.33 4.66 -14.26
CA PHE A 49 3.57 3.22 -14.17
C PHE A 49 2.59 2.57 -13.19
N PRO A 50 2.33 1.26 -13.33
CA PRO A 50 1.51 0.53 -12.37
C PRO A 50 2.03 0.64 -10.94
N ASP A 51 1.12 0.58 -9.96
CA ASP A 51 1.47 0.52 -8.55
C ASP A 51 2.37 -0.69 -8.27
N ARG A 52 3.42 -0.48 -7.46
CA ARG A 52 4.41 -1.50 -7.10
C ARG A 52 4.20 -1.95 -5.66
N LEU A 53 4.16 -3.26 -5.44
CA LEU A 53 4.19 -3.86 -4.11
C LEU A 53 5.64 -3.87 -3.60
N LEU A 54 5.87 -3.28 -2.42
CA LEU A 54 7.18 -3.24 -1.78
C LEU A 54 7.37 -4.40 -0.81
N ASP A 55 6.36 -4.67 0.02
CA ASP A 55 6.39 -5.73 1.03
C ASP A 55 4.97 -6.11 1.49
N THR A 56 4.82 -7.31 2.05
CA THR A 56 3.54 -7.83 2.54
C THR A 56 3.71 -8.64 3.81
N MET A 57 2.74 -8.53 4.71
CA MET A 57 2.73 -9.31 5.95
C MET A 57 1.30 -9.52 6.46
N VAL A 58 1.18 -10.35 7.50
CA VAL A 58 -0.10 -10.60 8.19
C VAL A 58 0.05 -10.21 9.65
N THR A 59 -0.94 -9.48 10.17
CA THR A 59 -0.94 -9.05 11.57
C THR A 59 -0.91 -10.24 12.53
N SER A 60 -0.14 -10.09 13.60
CA SER A 60 -0.01 -11.10 14.66
C SER A 60 -1.29 -11.27 15.48
N LYS A 61 -1.29 -12.22 16.42
CA LYS A 61 -2.44 -12.51 17.31
C LYS A 61 -2.96 -11.31 18.10
N ASN A 62 -2.12 -10.30 18.34
CA ASN A 62 -2.46 -9.04 19.00
C ASN A 62 -2.69 -7.88 18.00
N GLY A 63 -2.93 -8.19 16.73
CA GLY A 63 -3.18 -7.21 15.66
C GLY A 63 -1.96 -6.41 15.21
N ARG A 64 -0.75 -6.68 15.74
CA ARG A 64 0.44 -5.88 15.44
C ARG A 64 1.02 -6.19 14.05
N PHE A 65 1.59 -5.17 13.43
CA PHE A 65 2.36 -5.29 12.20
C PHE A 65 3.61 -4.41 12.21
N ILE A 66 4.59 -4.84 11.43
CA ILE A 66 5.75 -4.05 11.01
C ILE A 66 6.03 -4.46 9.56
N VAL A 67 5.95 -3.51 8.63
CA VAL A 67 6.19 -3.73 7.18
C VAL A 67 7.31 -2.82 6.71
N LYS A 68 8.20 -3.33 5.84
CA LYS A 68 9.43 -2.63 5.46
C LYS A 68 9.65 -2.63 3.96
N GLY A 69 9.82 -1.44 3.39
CA GLY A 69 10.12 -1.26 1.97
C GLY A 69 11.41 -0.49 1.75
N ARG A 70 11.88 -0.53 0.51
CA ARG A 70 12.93 0.37 0.01
C ARG A 70 12.42 1.07 -1.23
N GLU A 71 12.71 2.36 -1.28
CA GLU A 71 12.32 3.27 -2.34
C GLU A 71 13.57 3.86 -2.97
N ASP A 72 13.61 3.91 -4.30
CA ASP A 72 14.72 4.52 -5.05
C ASP A 72 14.26 5.25 -6.30
N ASP A 73 12.95 5.38 -6.50
CA ASP A 73 12.39 6.01 -7.68
C ASP A 73 12.07 7.48 -7.44
N SER A 74 12.75 8.34 -8.19
CA SER A 74 12.47 9.78 -8.28
C SER A 74 11.10 10.12 -8.89
N LEU A 75 10.45 9.19 -9.60
CA LEU A 75 9.13 9.35 -10.22
C LEU A 75 7.99 8.81 -9.34
N HIS A 76 8.30 8.49 -8.09
CA HIS A 76 7.33 8.14 -7.06
C HIS A 76 6.37 9.30 -6.76
N TYR A 77 5.08 8.98 -6.57
CA TYR A 77 4.05 9.97 -6.22
C TYR A 77 3.45 9.78 -4.83
N GLN A 78 3.20 8.54 -4.40
CA GLN A 78 2.56 8.29 -3.10
C GLN A 78 2.88 6.90 -2.57
N THR A 79 3.30 6.80 -1.31
CA THR A 79 3.43 5.53 -0.59
C THR A 79 2.17 5.31 0.25
N PHE A 80 1.63 4.11 0.30
CA PHE A 80 0.43 3.81 1.09
C PHE A 80 0.44 2.37 1.61
N LEU A 81 -0.30 2.13 2.70
CA LEU A 81 -0.62 0.80 3.18
C LEU A 81 -1.97 0.36 2.63
N LYS A 82 -2.07 -0.90 2.19
CA LYS A 82 -3.33 -1.56 1.89
C LYS A 82 -3.60 -2.64 2.93
N PHE A 83 -4.75 -2.52 3.61
CA PHE A 83 -5.24 -3.49 4.58
C PHE A 83 -6.38 -4.29 3.96
N THR A 84 -6.22 -5.60 3.84
CA THR A 84 -7.30 -6.51 3.42
C THR A 84 -7.80 -7.30 4.63
N HIS A 85 -9.08 -7.13 4.98
CA HIS A 85 -9.64 -7.64 6.23
C HIS A 85 -11.12 -8.00 6.12
N THR A 86 -11.64 -8.61 7.18
CA THR A 86 -13.04 -9.02 7.33
C THR A 86 -13.83 -8.21 8.39
N CYS A 87 -13.28 -7.08 8.86
CA CYS A 87 -13.98 -6.20 9.81
C CYS A 87 -15.31 -5.71 9.21
N ASN A 88 -16.42 -6.01 9.90
CA ASN A 88 -17.78 -5.62 9.51
C ASN A 88 -18.14 -6.01 8.05
N VAL A 89 -17.72 -7.20 7.58
CA VAL A 89 -18.14 -7.70 6.26
C VAL A 89 -18.74 -9.10 6.35
N ALA A 90 -19.59 -9.42 5.37
CA ALA A 90 -20.10 -10.78 5.19
C ALA A 90 -18.96 -11.74 4.80
N TRP A 91 -19.10 -13.02 5.14
CA TRP A 91 -18.08 -14.06 4.93
C TRP A 91 -17.62 -14.23 3.46
N VAL A 92 -18.48 -13.90 2.50
CA VAL A 92 -18.17 -13.94 1.05
C VAL A 92 -17.43 -12.69 0.55
N CYS A 93 -17.11 -11.75 1.45
CA CYS A 93 -16.50 -10.49 1.10
C CYS A 93 -15.21 -10.24 1.89
N ARG A 94 -14.37 -9.37 1.33
CA ARG A 94 -13.23 -8.75 1.99
C ARG A 94 -13.35 -7.24 1.84
N ARG A 95 -12.95 -6.50 2.87
CA ARG A 95 -12.81 -5.05 2.82
C ARG A 95 -11.35 -4.69 2.59
N VAL A 96 -11.13 -3.70 1.75
CA VAL A 96 -9.82 -3.18 1.39
C VAL A 96 -9.77 -1.70 1.76
N THR A 97 -8.88 -1.37 2.70
CA THR A 97 -8.68 -0.04 3.27
C THR A 97 -7.28 0.43 2.86
N GLU A 98 -7.15 1.60 2.20
CA GLU A 98 -5.85 2.19 1.85
C GLU A 98 -5.56 3.44 2.68
N LEU A 99 -4.36 3.52 3.26
CA LEU A 99 -3.91 4.64 4.09
C LEU A 99 -2.60 5.21 3.53
N GLY A 100 -2.62 6.48 3.13
CA GLY A 100 -1.42 7.20 2.69
C GLY A 100 -0.36 7.33 3.80
N ILE A 101 0.90 7.18 3.42
CA ILE A 101 2.07 7.45 4.28
C ILE A 101 2.62 8.82 3.87
N PRO A 102 2.73 9.79 4.81
CA PRO A 102 3.30 11.09 4.50
C PRO A 102 4.75 10.96 4.04
N GLU A 103 5.17 11.76 3.05
CA GLU A 103 6.56 11.76 2.57
C GLU A 103 7.57 12.11 3.68
N SER A 104 7.15 12.90 4.67
CA SER A 104 7.98 13.25 5.84
C SER A 104 8.37 12.04 6.70
N GLU A 105 7.67 10.93 6.56
CA GLU A 105 7.95 9.68 7.27
C GLU A 105 8.84 8.71 6.47
N ILE A 106 9.21 9.07 5.24
CA ILE A 106 10.15 8.29 4.45
C ILE A 106 11.56 8.45 5.05
N GLY A 107 12.24 7.33 5.28
CA GLY A 107 13.53 7.29 5.97
C GLY A 107 13.42 7.22 7.50
N THR A 108 12.21 7.28 8.07
CA THR A 108 11.97 7.16 9.52
C THR A 108 11.30 5.83 9.87
N VAL A 109 10.88 5.68 11.13
CA VAL A 109 9.96 4.64 11.58
C VAL A 109 8.62 5.28 11.90
N TYR A 110 7.65 5.09 11.01
CA TYR A 110 6.31 5.63 11.21
C TYR A 110 5.49 4.69 12.09
N ASP A 111 5.07 5.17 13.27
CA ASP A 111 4.21 4.42 14.18
C ASP A 111 2.77 4.94 14.11
N LEU A 112 1.91 4.18 13.44
CA LEU A 112 0.49 4.48 13.31
C LEU A 112 -0.28 4.28 14.62
N SER A 113 0.36 3.69 15.65
CA SER A 113 -0.30 3.27 16.87
C SER A 113 -1.48 2.35 16.57
N ALA A 114 -2.71 2.87 16.48
CA ALA A 114 -3.92 2.11 16.17
C ALA A 114 -4.48 2.45 14.77
N VAL A 115 -4.73 1.43 13.96
CA VAL A 115 -5.41 1.55 12.66
C VAL A 115 -6.83 1.03 12.81
N VAL A 116 -7.81 1.95 12.75
CA VAL A 116 -9.23 1.63 12.89
C VAL A 116 -9.81 1.25 11.52
N LEU A 117 -10.23 0.00 11.37
CA LEU A 117 -10.65 -0.58 10.09
C LEU A 117 -12.12 -0.33 9.71
N THR A 118 -12.81 0.59 10.38
CA THR A 118 -14.25 0.86 10.20
C THR A 118 -14.55 2.08 9.30
N GLY A 119 -13.71 2.38 8.31
CA GLY A 119 -14.04 3.29 7.21
C GLY A 119 -13.57 4.75 7.36
N MET A 120 -12.42 5.00 7.99
CA MET A 120 -11.83 6.34 8.12
C MET A 120 -10.64 6.60 7.17
N SER A 121 -10.50 5.83 6.10
CA SER A 121 -9.34 5.84 5.20
C SER A 121 -9.61 6.53 3.87
N GLU A 122 -8.53 6.92 3.17
CA GLU A 122 -8.60 7.59 1.86
C GLU A 122 -9.34 6.76 0.82
N VAL A 123 -9.16 5.43 0.89
CA VAL A 123 -9.91 4.46 0.08
C VAL A 123 -10.44 3.37 1.00
N ASP A 124 -11.74 3.07 0.91
CA ASP A 124 -12.39 1.95 1.56
C ASP A 124 -13.34 1.27 0.56
N ARG A 125 -13.07 0.01 0.22
CA ARG A 125 -13.85 -0.75 -0.78
C ARG A 125 -14.21 -2.14 -0.29
N LEU A 126 -15.44 -2.55 -0.58
CA LEU A 126 -15.91 -3.92 -0.35
C LEU A 126 -15.75 -4.75 -1.63
N GLN A 127 -15.05 -5.88 -1.54
CA GLN A 127 -14.88 -6.86 -2.61
C GLN A 127 -15.59 -8.15 -2.22
N CYS A 128 -16.68 -8.48 -2.92
CA CYS A 128 -17.46 -9.70 -2.67
C CYS A 128 -17.32 -10.67 -3.83
N PHE A 129 -17.22 -11.96 -3.53
CA PHE A 129 -17.36 -12.98 -4.55
C PHE A 129 -18.85 -13.13 -4.88
N GLU A 130 -19.20 -13.08 -6.18
CA GLU A 130 -20.54 -13.47 -6.60
C GLU A 130 -20.74 -14.94 -6.27
N MET A 131 -21.68 -15.23 -5.37
CA MET A 131 -22.21 -16.58 -5.21
C MET A 131 -23.05 -16.88 -6.45
N THR A 132 -22.41 -17.35 -7.52
CA THR A 132 -23.15 -18.02 -8.59
C THR A 132 -23.83 -19.22 -7.94
N THR A 133 -25.14 -19.12 -7.75
CA THR A 133 -25.97 -20.25 -7.36
C THR A 133 -25.77 -21.32 -8.41
N SER A 134 -24.96 -22.33 -8.10
CA SER A 134 -24.91 -23.58 -8.83
C SER A 134 -26.36 -24.10 -8.93
N ARG A 135 -26.98 -23.94 -10.09
CA ARG A 135 -28.18 -24.69 -10.48
C ARG A 135 -27.76 -26.14 -10.75
N HIS A 136 -27.29 -26.83 -9.73
CA HIS A 136 -26.98 -28.26 -9.80
C HIS A 136 -27.56 -29.00 -8.59
N CYS A 137 -28.85 -28.79 -8.36
CA CYS A 137 -29.74 -29.79 -7.78
C CYS A 137 -31.04 -29.76 -8.61
N ARG A 138 -31.05 -30.51 -9.71
CA ARG A 138 -32.29 -30.95 -10.33
C ARG A 138 -32.04 -32.33 -10.95
N GLU A 139 -31.81 -33.29 -10.07
CA GLU A 139 -32.25 -34.67 -10.28
C GLU A 139 -33.23 -34.99 -9.15
N LEU A 140 -34.23 -35.81 -9.48
CA LEU A 140 -35.56 -36.06 -8.87
C LEU A 140 -36.69 -35.19 -9.45
#